data_AF-A0A0N8NYA9-F1
#
_entry.id   AF-A0A0N8NYA9-F1
#
_cell.length_a   1.000
_cell.length_b   1.000
_cell.length_c   1.000
_cell.angle_alpha   90.00
_cell.angle_beta   90.00
_cell.angle_gamma   90.00
#
_symmetry.space_group_name_H-M   'P 1'
#
loop_
_entity.id
_entity.type
_entity.pdbx_description
1 polymer ?
#
loop_
_entity_poly.entity_id
_entity_poly.type
_entity_poly.pdbx_seq_one_letter_code
_entity_poly.pdbx_strand_id
1 'polypeptide(L)'
;MPRLSTGFVRASGYANKVRKVLFALTRGKLNPEKVVRAAAQLNQYLFEKLQEMGVRKEDVVRISIEFSIRSGEIMWNYDTLKIEVYKREEEEKLAEAMKEVEESEKALEIAIEELSKLSEKLMGLSAEVSQIVEQLKREYTSLKLEFEEE
;
A
#
# COMPACT_ATOMS: atom_id res chain seq x y z
N MET A 1 15.79 -16.27 -1.22
CA MET A 1 14.69 -15.78 -0.35
C MET A 1 13.91 -14.70 -1.09
N PRO A 2 12.63 -14.44 -0.79
CA PRO A 2 11.94 -13.29 -1.37
C PRO A 2 12.63 -11.98 -0.96
N ARG A 3 12.70 -11.05 -1.90
CA ARG A 3 13.40 -9.77 -1.75
C ARG A 3 12.45 -8.61 -2.00
N LEU A 4 12.42 -7.66 -1.09
CA LEU A 4 11.80 -6.36 -1.30
C LEU A 4 12.81 -5.46 -2.01
N SER A 5 12.38 -4.77 -3.07
CA SER A 5 13.15 -3.69 -3.69
C SER A 5 12.23 -2.56 -4.08
N THR A 6 12.58 -1.33 -3.69
CA THR A 6 11.77 -0.14 -3.99
C THR A 6 11.94 0.35 -5.43
N GLY A 7 13.02 -0.05 -6.10
CA GLY A 7 13.52 0.72 -7.25
C GLY A 7 13.96 2.12 -6.82
N PHE A 8 14.14 3.02 -7.79
CA PHE A 8 14.38 4.44 -7.51
C PHE A 8 13.11 5.04 -6.91
N VAL A 9 13.25 5.72 -5.79
CA VAL A 9 12.17 6.45 -5.14
C VAL A 9 12.73 7.69 -4.46
N ARG A 10 11.99 8.79 -4.51
CA ARG A 10 12.36 9.99 -3.75
C ARG A 10 12.34 9.70 -2.25
N ALA A 11 13.29 10.25 -1.51
CA ALA A 11 13.41 10.04 -0.07
C ALA A 11 12.19 10.55 0.72
N SER A 12 11.38 11.47 0.20
CA SER A 12 10.09 11.82 0.82
C SER A 12 9.04 10.69 0.75
N GLY A 13 9.13 9.82 -0.27
CA GLY A 13 8.13 8.80 -0.59
C GLY A 13 8.53 7.35 -0.30
N TYR A 14 9.75 7.11 0.21
CA TYR A 14 10.27 5.74 0.36
C TYR A 14 9.36 4.86 1.24
N ALA A 15 8.80 5.42 2.32
CA ALA A 15 8.00 4.67 3.28
C ALA A 15 6.72 4.10 2.64
N ASN A 16 6.07 4.91 1.79
CA ASN A 16 4.91 4.48 1.02
C ASN A 16 5.31 3.43 -0.02
N LYS A 17 6.46 3.60 -0.69
CA LYS A 17 6.95 2.64 -1.68
C LYS A 17 7.27 1.27 -1.07
N VAL A 18 7.95 1.25 0.08
CA VAL A 18 8.22 0.02 0.85
C VAL A 18 6.91 -0.71 1.15
N ARG A 19 5.91 0.00 1.68
CA ARG A 19 4.60 -0.58 2.01
C ARG A 19 3.88 -1.11 0.76
N LYS A 20 3.79 -0.31 -0.31
CA LYS A 20 3.15 -0.68 -1.60
C LYS A 20 3.78 -1.96 -2.18
N VAL A 21 5.11 -2.03 -2.22
CA VAL A 21 5.84 -3.21 -2.72
C VAL A 21 5.63 -4.43 -1.81
N LEU A 22 5.64 -4.23 -0.49
CA LEU A 22 5.44 -5.34 0.44
C LEU A 22 4.04 -5.96 0.32
N PHE A 23 2.99 -5.13 0.18
CA PHE A 23 1.63 -5.60 -0.12
C PHE A 23 1.57 -6.42 -1.41
N ALA A 24 2.26 -5.98 -2.46
CA ALA A 24 2.31 -6.72 -3.72
C ALA A 24 2.97 -8.10 -3.56
N LEU A 25 4.12 -8.17 -2.86
CA LEU A 25 4.87 -9.41 -2.66
C LEU A 25 4.17 -10.43 -1.74
N THR A 26 3.32 -9.94 -0.84
CA THR A 26 2.67 -10.74 0.21
C THR A 26 1.16 -10.94 -0.02
N ARG A 27 0.63 -10.48 -1.17
CA ARG A 27 -0.78 -10.63 -1.55
C ARG A 27 -1.22 -12.09 -1.43
N GLY A 28 -2.31 -12.33 -0.69
CA GLY A 28 -2.87 -13.66 -0.46
C GLY A 28 -2.08 -14.56 0.49
N LYS A 29 -0.94 -14.10 1.03
CA LYS A 29 -0.10 -14.87 1.96
C LYS A 29 -0.22 -14.40 3.40
N LEU A 30 -0.59 -13.13 3.61
CA LEU A 30 -0.64 -12.48 4.91
C LEU A 30 -1.84 -11.56 5.01
N ASN A 31 -2.36 -11.43 6.22
CA ASN A 31 -3.39 -10.44 6.54
C ASN A 31 -2.82 -9.03 6.37
N PRO A 32 -3.60 -8.07 5.83
CA PRO A 32 -3.15 -6.69 5.62
C PRO A 32 -2.55 -6.02 6.85
N GLU A 33 -3.10 -6.26 8.03
CA GLU A 33 -2.65 -5.66 9.29
C GLU A 33 -1.20 -6.07 9.62
N LYS A 34 -0.84 -7.32 9.33
CA LYS A 34 0.52 -7.83 9.55
C LYS A 34 1.50 -7.21 8.56
N VAL A 35 1.07 -6.98 7.33
CA VAL A 35 1.88 -6.28 6.31
C VAL A 35 2.14 -4.84 6.71
N VAL A 36 1.11 -4.12 7.21
CA VAL A 36 1.26 -2.75 7.71
C VAL A 36 2.24 -2.69 8.88
N ARG A 37 2.11 -3.59 9.86
CA ARG A 37 3.02 -3.65 11.02
C ARG A 37 4.47 -3.87 10.59
N ALA A 38 4.73 -4.84 9.72
CA ALA A 38 6.07 -5.16 9.25
C ALA A 38 6.69 -4.01 8.43
N ALA A 39 5.88 -3.34 7.60
CA ALA A 39 6.33 -2.17 6.86
C ALA A 39 6.66 -1.00 7.79
N ALA A 40 5.86 -0.76 8.83
CA ALA A 40 6.11 0.29 9.82
C ALA A 40 7.43 0.07 10.57
N GLN A 41 7.69 -1.16 11.02
CA GLN A 41 8.95 -1.53 11.68
C GLN A 41 10.16 -1.28 10.79
N LEU A 42 10.11 -1.74 9.53
CA LEU A 42 11.19 -1.51 8.58
C LEU A 42 11.35 -0.01 8.27
N ASN A 43 10.26 0.73 8.09
CA ASN A 43 10.31 2.16 7.80
C ASN A 43 10.93 2.96 8.96
N GLN A 44 10.64 2.61 10.21
CA GLN A 44 11.28 3.25 11.37
C GLN A 44 12.80 3.02 11.35
N TYR A 45 13.23 1.79 11.13
CA TYR A 45 14.66 1.46 11.02
C TYR A 45 15.34 2.20 9.86
N LEU A 46 14.68 2.24 8.68
CA LEU A 46 15.18 2.95 7.51
C LEU A 46 15.27 4.45 7.75
N PHE A 47 14.31 5.05 8.47
CA PHE A 47 14.33 6.47 8.79
C PHE A 47 15.60 6.85 9.56
N GLU A 48 15.93 6.09 10.60
CA GLU A 48 17.14 6.29 11.41
C GLU A 48 18.41 6.17 10.54
N LYS A 49 18.50 5.12 9.70
CA LYS A 49 19.63 4.94 8.78
C LYS A 49 19.77 6.06 7.75
N LEU A 50 18.67 6.53 7.18
CA LEU A 50 18.67 7.64 6.21
C LEU A 50 19.08 8.96 6.88
N GLN A 51 18.71 9.18 8.14
CA GLN A 51 19.17 10.33 8.92
C GLN A 51 20.68 10.27 9.20
N GLU A 52 21.20 9.12 9.61
CA GLU A 52 22.64 8.89 9.81
C GLU A 52 23.44 9.18 8.52
N MET A 53 22.89 8.85 7.35
CA MET A 53 23.47 9.10 6.03
C MET A 53 23.25 10.53 5.50
N GLY A 54 22.61 11.41 6.28
CA GLY A 54 22.33 12.80 5.89
C GLY A 54 21.46 12.93 4.64
N VAL A 55 20.52 11.99 4.42
CA VAL A 55 19.63 11.99 3.26
C VAL A 55 18.58 13.09 3.40
N ARG A 56 18.46 13.93 2.36
CA ARG A 56 17.47 15.00 2.28
C ARG A 56 16.22 14.50 1.55
N LYS A 57 15.08 15.15 1.76
CA LYS A 57 13.80 14.73 1.16
C LYS A 57 13.81 14.79 -0.38
N GLU A 58 14.69 15.59 -0.97
CA GLU A 58 14.85 15.73 -2.42
C GLU A 58 15.80 14.70 -3.03
N ASP A 59 16.57 13.98 -2.22
CA ASP A 59 17.45 12.91 -2.70
C ASP A 59 16.62 11.71 -3.17
N VAL A 60 17.26 10.86 -3.97
CA VAL A 60 16.67 9.60 -4.45
C VAL A 60 17.36 8.44 -3.77
N VAL A 61 16.59 7.44 -3.37
CA VAL A 61 17.10 6.23 -2.71
C VAL A 61 16.65 4.98 -3.44
N ARG A 62 17.44 3.92 -3.34
CA ARG A 62 17.04 2.56 -3.67
C ARG A 62 17.26 1.68 -2.45
N ILE A 63 16.21 1.03 -2.00
CA ILE A 63 16.22 0.19 -0.82
C ILE A 63 15.96 -1.24 -1.27
N SER A 64 16.77 -2.17 -0.77
CA SER A 64 16.52 -3.58 -0.98
C SER A 64 16.89 -4.40 0.25
N ILE A 65 16.06 -5.37 0.59
CA ILE A 65 16.23 -6.22 1.77
C ILE A 65 15.54 -7.56 1.53
N GLU A 66 16.14 -8.65 2.01
CA GLU A 66 15.51 -9.96 1.99
C GLU A 66 14.63 -10.17 3.23
N PHE A 67 13.60 -11.00 3.07
CA PHE A 67 12.73 -11.39 4.16
C PHE A 67 12.27 -12.83 4.02
N SER A 68 11.71 -13.36 5.10
CA SER A 68 10.98 -14.63 5.10
C SER A 68 9.64 -14.47 5.82
N ILE A 69 8.69 -15.35 5.50
CA ILE A 69 7.41 -15.42 6.20
C ILE A 69 7.46 -16.65 7.12
N ARG A 70 7.38 -16.45 8.44
CA ARG A 70 7.38 -17.52 9.45
C ARG A 70 6.21 -17.33 10.39
N SER A 71 5.42 -18.37 10.63
CA SER A 71 4.21 -18.31 11.47
C SER A 71 3.24 -17.17 11.08
N GLY A 72 3.17 -16.87 9.79
CA GLY A 72 2.36 -15.78 9.27
C GLY A 72 2.86 -14.40 9.69
N GLU A 73 4.15 -14.21 9.97
CA GLU A 73 4.78 -12.91 10.22
C GLU A 73 6.00 -12.70 9.31
N ILE A 74 6.35 -11.45 9.06
CA ILE A 74 7.49 -11.08 8.20
C ILE A 74 8.73 -10.92 9.06
N MET A 75 9.74 -11.73 8.76
CA MET A 75 11.06 -11.67 9.41
C MET A 75 12.06 -11.06 8.44
N TRP A 76 12.52 -9.84 8.74
CA TRP A 76 13.52 -9.13 7.94
C TRP A 76 14.93 -9.69 8.18
N ASN A 77 15.70 -9.82 7.11
CA ASN A 77 17.13 -10.11 7.19
C ASN A 77 17.94 -8.81 7.04
N TYR A 78 18.19 -8.11 8.15
CA TYR A 78 18.86 -6.81 8.15
C TYR A 78 20.29 -6.85 7.61
N ASP A 79 20.98 -8.00 7.67
CA ASP A 79 22.32 -8.18 7.10
C ASP A 79 22.33 -8.06 5.57
N THR A 80 21.17 -8.23 4.94
CA THR A 80 20.99 -8.08 3.48
C THR A 80 20.51 -6.69 3.07
N LEU A 81 20.31 -5.78 4.02
CA LEU A 81 19.84 -4.44 3.73
C LEU A 81 20.90 -3.69 2.92
N LYS A 82 20.48 -3.24 1.74
CA LYS A 82 21.25 -2.34 0.89
C LYS A 82 20.45 -1.07 0.64
N ILE A 83 21.06 0.06 0.94
CA ILE A 83 20.55 1.40 0.65
C ILE A 83 21.55 2.07 -0.29
N GLU A 84 21.09 2.43 -1.48
CA GLU A 84 21.84 3.27 -2.42
C GLU A 84 21.23 4.67 -2.36
N VAL A 85 22.07 5.70 -2.22
CA VAL A 85 21.65 7.11 -2.10
C VAL A 85 22.22 7.88 -3.30
N TYR A 86 21.36 8.66 -3.93
CA TYR A 86 21.69 9.53 -5.05
C TYR A 86 21.34 10.96 -4.64
N LYS A 87 22.38 11.76 -4.35
CA LYS A 87 22.19 13.15 -3.90
C LYS A 87 21.64 13.99 -5.05
N ARG A 88 20.68 14.87 -4.76
CA ARG A 88 20.10 15.76 -5.78
C ARG A 88 21.17 16.58 -6.51
N GLU A 89 22.20 17.03 -5.80
CA GLU A 89 23.29 17.84 -6.35
C GLU A 89 24.22 17.08 -7.30
N GLU A 90 24.25 15.75 -7.20
CA GLU A 90 25.05 14.87 -8.07
C GLU A 90 24.21 14.32 -9.23
N GLU A 91 22.92 14.06 -8.99
CA GLU A 91 22.01 13.36 -9.89
C GLU A 91 20.71 14.16 -10.13
N GLU A 92 20.85 15.39 -10.61
CA GLU A 92 19.73 16.34 -10.73
C GLU A 92 18.59 15.82 -11.60
N LYS A 93 18.89 15.25 -12.78
CA LYS A 93 17.89 14.71 -13.71
C LYS A 93 17.10 13.55 -13.09
N LEU A 94 17.77 12.70 -12.31
CA LEU A 94 17.11 11.59 -11.61
C LEU A 94 16.18 12.13 -10.52
N ALA A 95 16.64 13.13 -9.76
CA ALA A 95 15.84 13.76 -8.72
C ALA A 95 14.60 14.48 -9.30
N GLU A 96 14.74 15.13 -10.45
CA GLU A 96 13.62 15.76 -11.16
C GLU A 96 12.61 14.72 -11.68
N ALA A 97 13.08 13.66 -12.35
CA ALA A 97 12.20 12.58 -12.80
C ALA A 97 11.45 11.92 -11.64
N MET A 98 12.12 11.69 -10.49
CA MET A 98 11.46 11.10 -9.32
C MET A 98 10.49 12.07 -8.62
N LYS A 99 10.68 13.38 -8.76
CA LYS A 99 9.70 14.38 -8.33
C LYS A 99 8.43 14.31 -9.18
N GLU A 100 8.55 14.22 -10.50
CA GLU A 100 7.39 14.07 -11.40
C GLU A 100 6.60 12.78 -11.12
N VAL A 101 7.30 11.68 -10.82
CA VAL A 101 6.67 10.43 -10.40
C VAL A 101 5.90 10.61 -9.08
N GLU A 102 6.48 11.28 -8.09
CA GLU A 102 5.81 11.56 -6.81
C GLU A 102 4.55 12.43 -7.01
N GLU A 103 4.61 13.45 -7.87
CA GLU A 103 3.46 14.29 -8.20
C GLU A 103 2.36 13.50 -8.91
N SER A 104 2.75 12.62 -9.83
CA SER A 104 1.82 11.70 -10.51
C SER A 104 1.17 10.71 -9.54
N GLU A 105 1.93 10.15 -8.58
CA GLU A 105 1.40 9.27 -7.54
C GLU A 105 0.38 9.99 -6.66
N LYS A 106 0.60 11.26 -6.30
CA LYS A 106 -0.37 12.07 -5.53
C LYS A 106 -1.65 12.34 -6.31
N ALA A 107 -1.54 12.67 -7.60
CA ALA A 107 -2.72 12.85 -8.45
C ALA A 107 -3.54 11.55 -8.54
N LEU A 108 -2.88 10.41 -8.64
CA LEU A 108 -3.54 9.10 -8.62
C LEU A 108 -4.22 8.80 -7.28
N GLU A 109 -3.60 9.17 -6.15
CA GLU A 109 -4.20 9.00 -4.82
C GLU A 109 -5.51 9.79 -4.67
N ILE A 110 -5.58 11.01 -5.20
CA ILE A 110 -6.82 11.81 -5.24
C ILE A 110 -7.89 11.10 -6.06
N ALA A 111 -7.55 10.60 -7.25
CA ALA A 111 -8.49 9.87 -8.10
C ALA A 111 -9.02 8.58 -7.44
N ILE A 112 -8.15 7.86 -6.71
CA ILE A 112 -8.55 6.67 -5.94
C ILE A 112 -9.51 7.04 -4.80
N GLU A 113 -9.29 8.17 -4.12
CA GLU A 113 -10.19 8.64 -3.07
C GLU A 113 -11.59 8.96 -3.61
N GLU A 114 -11.68 9.64 -4.76
CA GLU A 114 -12.94 9.91 -5.44
C GLU A 114 -13.65 8.61 -5.83
N LEU A 115 -12.92 7.67 -6.43
CA LEU A 115 -13.43 6.35 -6.79
C LEU A 115 -13.97 5.58 -5.57
N SER A 116 -13.29 5.70 -4.43
CA SER A 116 -13.70 5.05 -3.19
C SER A 116 -15.03 5.61 -2.68
N LYS A 117 -15.20 6.94 -2.69
CA LYS A 117 -16.48 7.60 -2.35
C LYS A 117 -17.62 7.18 -3.28
N LEU A 118 -17.34 7.03 -4.57
CA LEU A 118 -18.31 6.53 -5.56
C LEU A 118 -18.71 5.09 -5.24
N SER A 119 -17.74 4.24 -4.92
CA SER A 119 -17.99 2.84 -4.53
C SER A 119 -18.83 2.73 -3.26
N GLU A 120 -18.59 3.55 -2.24
CA GLU A 120 -19.39 3.58 -1.01
C GLU A 120 -20.85 3.94 -1.29
N LYS A 121 -21.09 4.96 -2.13
CA LYS A 121 -22.45 5.33 -2.55
C LYS A 121 -23.14 4.18 -3.27
N LEU A 122 -22.44 3.51 -4.20
CA LEU A 122 -22.97 2.37 -4.92
C LEU A 122 -23.35 1.22 -3.98
N MET A 123 -22.51 0.91 -2.98
CA MET A 123 -22.83 -0.11 -1.98
C MET A 123 -24.07 0.25 -1.16
N GLY A 124 -24.22 1.53 -0.78
CA GLY A 124 -25.42 2.02 -0.08
C GLY A 124 -26.70 1.83 -0.91
N LEU A 125 -26.67 2.28 -2.17
CA LEU A 125 -27.78 2.09 -3.12
C LEU A 125 -28.11 0.62 -3.34
N SER A 126 -27.11 -0.24 -3.46
CA SER A 126 -27.30 -1.69 -3.60
C SER A 126 -27.99 -2.30 -2.38
N ALA A 127 -27.66 -1.84 -1.17
CA ALA A 127 -28.30 -2.29 0.05
C ALA A 127 -29.78 -1.84 0.12
N GLU A 128 -30.08 -0.58 -0.25
CA GLU A 128 -31.45 -0.07 -0.32
C GLU A 128 -32.31 -0.85 -1.32
N VAL A 129 -31.79 -1.12 -2.53
CA VAL A 129 -32.50 -1.92 -3.54
C VAL A 129 -32.78 -3.33 -3.02
N SER A 130 -31.81 -3.95 -2.33
CA SER A 130 -31.98 -5.28 -1.76
C SER A 130 -33.10 -5.31 -0.71
N GLN A 131 -33.16 -4.28 0.15
CA GLN A 131 -34.23 -4.13 1.15
C GLN A 131 -35.61 -3.96 0.50
N ILE A 132 -35.72 -3.15 -0.54
CA ILE A 132 -36.99 -2.94 -1.27
C ILE A 132 -37.46 -4.24 -1.91
N VAL A 133 -36.55 -4.99 -2.56
CA VAL A 133 -36.88 -6.29 -3.17
C VAL A 133 -37.41 -7.26 -2.12
N GLU A 134 -36.76 -7.33 -0.96
CA GLU A 134 -37.20 -8.19 0.14
C GLU A 134 -38.56 -7.77 0.71
N GLN A 135 -38.82 -6.46 0.84
CA GLN A 135 -40.13 -5.95 1.24
C GLN A 135 -41.22 -6.31 0.22
N LEU A 136 -40.96 -6.17 -1.08
CA LEU A 136 -41.92 -6.53 -2.12
C LEU A 136 -42.20 -8.03 -2.15
N LYS A 137 -41.19 -8.88 -1.94
CA LYS A 137 -41.38 -10.33 -1.82
C LYS A 137 -42.34 -10.65 -0.69
N ARG A 138 -42.18 -10.00 0.47
CA ARG A 138 -43.04 -10.18 1.66
C ARG A 138 -44.47 -9.70 1.44
N GLU A 139 -44.64 -8.53 0.83
CA GLU A 139 -45.95 -7.88 0.71
C GLU A 139 -46.79 -8.42 -0.45
N TYR A 140 -46.16 -8.81 -1.57
CA TYR A 140 -46.88 -9.04 -2.83
C TYR A 140 -46.61 -10.39 -3.49
N THR A 141 -45.79 -11.26 -2.89
CA THR A 141 -45.44 -12.55 -3.51
C THR A 141 -45.51 -13.72 -2.52
N SER A 142 -45.52 -14.94 -3.04
CA SER A 142 -45.33 -16.18 -2.27
C SER A 142 -43.92 -16.74 -2.46
N LEU A 143 -42.98 -15.91 -2.91
CA LEU A 143 -41.59 -16.31 -3.07
C LEU A 143 -40.94 -16.53 -1.71
N LYS A 144 -39.99 -17.47 -1.64
CA LYS A 144 -39.20 -17.70 -0.43
C LYS A 144 -38.45 -16.44 -0.02
N LEU A 145 -38.46 -16.18 1.27
CA LEU A 145 -37.80 -15.03 1.89
C LEU A 145 -36.38 -15.41 2.29
N GLU A 146 -35.47 -14.44 2.35
CA GLU A 146 -34.04 -14.72 2.64
C GLU A 146 -33.83 -15.42 4.00
N PHE A 147 -34.72 -15.21 4.97
CA PHE A 147 -34.63 -15.89 6.28
C PHE A 147 -35.17 -17.33 6.27
N GLU A 148 -35.76 -17.78 5.15
CA GLU A 148 -36.25 -19.15 4.95
C GLU A 148 -35.25 -20.03 4.19
N GLU A 149 -34.06 -19.50 3.88
CA GLU A 149 -32.98 -20.21 3.16
C GLU A 149 -32.00 -20.98 4.07
N GLU A 150 -32.29 -21.16 5.37
CA GLU A 150 -31.56 -22.08 6.27
C GLU A 150 -31.92 -23.57 6.07
#